data_AF-A0AAI8X2R7-F1
#
_entry.id   AF-A0AAI8X2R7-F1
#
_cell.length_a   1.000
_cell.length_b   1.000
_cell.length_c   1.000
_cell.angle_alpha   90.00
_cell.angle_beta   90.00
_cell.angle_gamma   90.00
#
_symmetry.space_group_name_H-M   'P 1'
#
loop_
_entity.id
_entity.type
_entity.pdbx_description
1 polymer ?
#
loop_
_entity_poly.entity_id
_entity_poly.type
_entity_poly.pdbx_seq_one_letter_code
_entity_poly.pdbx_strand_id
1 'polypeptide(L)' 'MREIAGKIFLTREEAGAPPPSEEKLARARQVLDEFQQKVDAVADEDRPTEISPKFWDDISCTEYDPRRGEE' A
#
# COMPACT_ATOMS: atom_id res chain seq x y z
N MET A 1 -18.43 4.12 -6.55
CA MET A 1 -17.39 3.41 -7.34
C MET A 1 -16.59 4.39 -8.19
N ARG A 2 -15.28 4.47 -7.97
CA ARG A 2 -14.33 5.24 -8.80
C ARG A 2 -13.22 4.31 -9.27
N GLU A 3 -12.86 4.39 -10.55
CA GLU A 3 -11.70 3.69 -11.10
C GLU A 3 -10.56 4.70 -11.27
N ILE A 4 -9.40 4.40 -10.69
CA ILE A 4 -8.21 5.26 -10.73
C ILE A 4 -6.99 4.35 -10.80
N ALA A 5 -6.10 4.60 -11.75
CA ALA A 5 -4.88 3.83 -11.96
C ALA A 5 -5.14 2.31 -12.09
N GLY A 6 -6.19 1.93 -12.81
CA GLY A 6 -6.63 0.54 -13.01
C GLY A 6 -7.16 -0.14 -11.74
N LYS A 7 -7.40 0.62 -10.65
CA LYS A 7 -7.92 0.11 -9.38
C LYS A 7 -9.33 0.65 -9.12
N ILE A 8 -10.17 -0.23 -8.62
CA ILE A 8 -11.54 0.10 -8.21
C ILE A 8 -11.54 0.48 -6.74
N PHE A 9 -11.99 1.70 -6.43
CA PHE A 9 -12.16 2.20 -5.09
C PHE A 9 -13.65 2.19 -4.71
N LEU A 10 -13.93 1.47 -3.63
CA LEU A 10 -15.26 1.34 -3.03
C LEU A 10 -15.20 1.76 -1.56
N THR A 11 -16.29 2.33 -1.05
CA THR A 11 -16.49 2.41 0.39
C THR A 11 -16.78 1.01 0.95
N ARG A 12 -16.66 0.87 2.27
CA ARG A 12 -16.99 -0.38 2.96
C ARG A 12 -18.45 -0.79 2.71
N GLU A 13 -19.36 0.18 2.70
CA GLU A 13 -20.79 -0.02 2.43
C GLU A 13 -21.03 -0.44 0.98
N GLU A 14 -20.41 0.24 0.02
CA GLU A 14 -20.48 -0.13 -1.40
C GLU A 14 -19.94 -1.54 -1.67
N ALA A 15 -18.91 -1.97 -0.93
CA ALA A 15 -18.33 -3.31 -1.03
C ALA A 15 -19.12 -4.37 -0.26
N GLY A 16 -20.17 -4.00 0.50
CA GLY A 16 -20.91 -4.93 1.37
C GLY A 16 -20.03 -5.57 2.45
N ALA A 17 -18.93 -4.93 2.83
CA ALA A 17 -17.94 -5.51 3.73
C ALA A 17 -18.36 -5.33 5.20
N PRO A 18 -18.49 -6.42 5.98
CA PRO A 18 -18.78 -6.32 7.41
C PRO A 18 -17.61 -5.64 8.15
N PRO A 19 -17.86 -5.06 9.34
CA PRO A 19 -16.77 -4.51 10.13
C PRO A 19 -15.80 -5.63 10.51
N PRO A 20 -14.50 -5.34 10.67
CA PRO A 20 -13.55 -6.33 11.17
C PRO A 20 -13.97 -6.77 12.58
N SER A 21 -13.80 -8.07 12.87
CA SER A 21 -14.02 -8.61 14.21
C SER A 21 -12.90 -8.21 15.16
N GLU A 22 -13.15 -8.27 16.47
CA GLU A 22 -12.14 -8.00 17.50
C GLU A 22 -10.92 -8.91 17.37
N GLU A 23 -11.12 -10.19 17.07
CA GLU A 23 -10.04 -11.15 16.82
C GLU A 23 -9.17 -10.74 15.62
N LYS A 24 -9.78 -10.30 14.52
CA LYS A 24 -9.04 -9.80 13.35
C LYS A 24 -8.23 -8.55 13.70
N LEU A 25 -8.80 -7.65 14.50
CA LEU A 25 -8.10 -6.45 14.96
C LEU A 25 -6.94 -6.79 15.89
N ALA A 26 -7.12 -7.72 16.82
CA ALA A 26 -6.07 -8.18 17.73
C ALA A 26 -4.91 -8.81 16.95
N ARG A 27 -5.21 -9.70 15.99
CA ARG A 27 -4.21 -10.30 15.11
C ARG A 27 -3.49 -9.25 14.26
N ALA A 28 -4.23 -8.30 13.68
CA ALA A 28 -3.63 -7.24 12.87
C ALA A 28 -2.66 -6.37 13.68
N ARG A 29 -3.01 -6.05 14.93
CA ARG A 29 -2.14 -5.31 15.86
C ARG A 29 -0.86 -6.08 16.16
N GLN A 30 -0.98 -7.37 16.49
CA GLN A 30 0.19 -8.21 16.74
C GLN A 30 1.15 -8.24 15.55
N VAL A 31 0.63 -8.49 14.34
CA VAL A 31 1.45 -8.54 13.13
C VAL A 31 2.13 -7.19 12.85
N LEU A 32 1.41 -6.09 13.10
CA LEU A 32 1.97 -4.74 12.95
C LEU A 32 3.10 -4.47 13.96
N ASP A 33 2.92 -4.87 15.22
CA ASP A 33 3.94 -4.72 16.26
C ASP A 33 5.20 -5.53 15.92
N GLU A 34 5.03 -6.77 15.45
CA GLU A 34 6.15 -7.61 14.98
C GLU A 34 6.89 -7.00 13.77
N PHE A 35 6.16 -6.35 12.87
CA PHE A 35 6.76 -5.63 11.75
C PHE A 35 7.52 -4.39 12.24
N GLN A 36 6.92 -3.61 13.14
CA GLN A 36 7.54 -2.40 13.69
C GLN A 36 8.85 -2.71 14.41
N GLN A 37 8.91 -3.81 15.18
CA GLN A 37 10.15 -4.26 15.81
C GLN A 37 11.27 -4.51 14.79
N LYS A 38 10.94 -5.05 13.61
CA LYS A 38 11.94 -5.28 12.55
C LYS A 38 12.40 -3.97 11.92
N VAL A 39 11.48 -3.02 11.73
CA VAL A 39 11.81 -1.68 11.20
C VAL A 39 12.68 -0.93 12.21
N ASP A 40 12.33 -0.95 13.48
CA ASP A 40 13.06 -0.24 14.55
C ASP A 40 14.45 -0.83 14.78
N ALA A 41 14.63 -2.13 14.53
CA ALA A 41 15.94 -2.78 14.61
C ALA A 41 16.90 -2.38 13.48
N VAL A 42 16.43 -1.70 12.42
CA VAL A 42 17.31 -1.19 11.35
C VAL A 42 18.11 -0.01 11.87
N ALA A 43 19.44 -0.15 11.85
CA ALA A 43 20.40 0.89 12.21
C ALA A 43 20.22 2.13 11.32
N ASP A 44 20.44 3.32 11.88
CA ASP A 44 20.18 4.58 11.16
C ASP A 44 21.03 4.71 9.89
N GLU A 45 22.24 4.13 9.89
CA GLU A 45 23.15 4.12 8.74
C GLU A 45 22.65 3.26 7.57
N ASP A 46 21.84 2.23 7.86
CA ASP A 46 21.26 1.34 6.87
C ASP A 46 19.89 1.83 6.37
N ARG A 47 19.35 2.89 6.97
CA ARG A 47 18.07 3.48 6.54
C ARG A 47 18.28 4.26 5.24
N PRO A 48 17.51 3.97 4.19
CA PRO A 48 17.61 4.74 2.95
C PRO A 48 17.17 6.19 3.20
N THR A 49 18.11 7.12 3.12
CA THR A 49 17.84 8.57 3.24
C THR A 49 17.37 9.18 1.92
N GLU A 50 17.69 8.53 0.80
CA GLU A 50 17.27 8.93 -0.53
C GLU A 50 16.30 7.88 -1.09
N ILE A 51 15.07 8.31 -1.35
CA ILE A 51 14.05 7.48 -1.96
C ILE A 51 14.09 7.74 -3.46
N SER A 52 14.17 6.67 -4.26
CA SER A 52 14.14 6.80 -5.73
C SER A 52 12.89 7.56 -6.18
N PRO A 53 13.00 8.53 -7.11
CA PRO A 53 11.83 9.16 -7.72
C PRO A 53 10.86 8.15 -8.32
N LYS A 54 11.36 7.01 -8.81
CA LYS A 54 10.53 5.90 -9.27
C LYS A 54 9.55 5.44 -8.19
N PHE A 55 9.92 5.44 -6.92
CA PHE A 55 9.00 5.03 -5.84
C PHE A 55 7.78 5.97 -5.72
N TRP A 56 7.99 7.27 -5.94
CA TRP A 56 6.94 8.28 -5.79
C TRP A 56 6.08 8.44 -7.04
N ASP A 57 6.69 8.29 -8.22
CA ASP A 57 6.05 8.57 -9.51
C ASP A 57 5.85 7.30 -10.38
N ASP A 58 5.89 6.09 -9.81
CA ASP A 58 5.64 4.87 -10.59
C ASP A 58 4.17 4.78 -11.02
N ILE A 59 3.87 5.35 -12.18
CA ILE A 59 2.59 5.18 -12.85
C ILE A 59 2.62 4.06 -13.88
N SER A 60 3.70 3.25 -13.89
CA SER A 60 3.83 2.19 -14.89
C SER A 60 2.69 1.19 -14.81
N CYS A 61 2.28 0.69 -15.98
CA CYS A 61 1.13 -0.22 -16.14
C CYS A 61 -0.26 0.37 -15.77
N THR A 62 -0.35 1.64 -15.40
CA THR A 62 -1.64 2.34 -15.19
C THR A 62 -2.08 3.05 -16.47
N GLU A 63 -3.32 3.56 -16.52
CA GLU A 63 -3.81 4.38 -17.64
C GLU A 63 -3.09 5.73 -17.80
N TYR A 64 -2.24 6.10 -16.84
CA TYR A 64 -1.40 7.28 -16.90
C TYR A 64 0.01 7.00 -17.43
N ASP A 65 0.41 5.73 -17.65
CA ASP A 65 1.73 5.39 -18.20
C ASP A 65 1.80 5.83 -19.68
N PRO A 66 2.66 6.79 -20.05
CA PRO A 66 2.78 7.25 -21.43
C PRO A 66 3.26 6.15 -22.39
N ARG A 67 3.92 5.11 -21.88
CA ARG A 67 4.46 3.99 -22.69
C ARG A 67 3.44 2.89 -22.95
N ARG A 68 2.23 2.95 -22.38
CA ARG A 68 1.22 1.88 -22.51
C ARG A 68 0.64 1.75 -23.93
N GLY A 69 0.83 2.75 -24.79
CA GLY A 69 0.36 2.75 -26.19
C GLY A 69 1.47 2.56 -27.23
N GLU A 70 2.71 2.33 -26.81
CA GLU A 70 3.85 2.03 -27.69
C GLU A 70 4.01 0.50 -27.79
N GLU A 71 3.08 -0.15 -28.49
CA GLU A 71 3.19 -1.57 -28.91
C GLU A 71 3.25 -1.66 -30.44
#